data_AF-A0A259KVN1-F1
#
_entry.id   AF-A0A259KVN1-F1
#
_cell.length_a   1.000
_cell.length_b   1.000
_cell.length_c   1.000
_cell.angle_alpha   90.00
_cell.angle_beta   90.00
_cell.angle_gamma   90.00
#
_symmetry.space_group_name_H-M   'P 1'
#
loop_
_entity.id
_entity.type
_entity.pdbx_description
1 polymer ?
#
loop_
_entity_poly.entity_id
_entity_poly.type
_entity_poly.pdbx_seq_one_letter_code
_entity_poly.pdbx_strand_id
1 'polypeptide(L)'
;MRVLDAHTIAFADFKGNRQYITLGNLSENPAAHIFLMDYANRRRIKMWGTARAVEDDPALLEALRVEGYKGAPEQALVFTLKAWDMNCPQHIPQRFEAADVAAALEARDRRITELEAQLARLGETPTPDTTQA
;
A
#
# COMPACT_ATOMS: atom_id res chain seq x y z
N MET A 1 -1.95 -6.85 -6.16
CA MET A 1 -2.11 -8.20 -5.56
C MET A 1 -3.55 -8.62 -5.74
N ARG A 2 -3.79 -9.84 -6.22
CA ARG A 2 -5.12 -10.39 -6.48
C ARG A 2 -5.35 -11.60 -5.57
N VAL A 3 -6.54 -11.72 -5.02
CA VAL A 3 -6.99 -12.91 -4.29
C VAL A 3 -7.56 -13.89 -5.31
N LEU A 4 -7.04 -15.11 -5.34
CA LEU A 4 -7.53 -16.16 -6.24
C LEU A 4 -8.60 -17.01 -5.55
N ASP A 5 -8.39 -17.32 -4.27
CA ASP A 5 -9.35 -18.02 -3.41
C ASP A 5 -9.09 -17.71 -1.92
N ALA A 6 -9.72 -18.46 -1.01
CA ALA A 6 -9.65 -18.26 0.44
C ALA A 6 -8.22 -18.36 1.02
N HIS A 7 -7.31 -19.07 0.37
CA HIS A 7 -5.95 -19.31 0.85
C HIS A 7 -4.87 -18.95 -0.17
N THR A 8 -5.23 -18.56 -1.40
CA THR A 8 -4.27 -18.29 -2.45
C THR A 8 -4.38 -16.85 -2.95
N ILE A 9 -3.24 -16.18 -2.99
CA ILE A 9 -3.07 -14.85 -3.58
C ILE A 9 -2.02 -14.92 -4.68
N ALA A 10 -2.12 -14.01 -5.65
CA ALA A 10 -1.13 -13.90 -6.70
C ALA A 10 -0.81 -12.44 -7.01
N PHE A 11 0.39 -12.21 -7.52
CA PHE A 11 0.80 -10.90 -8.04
C PHE A 11 1.70 -11.09 -9.25
N ALA A 12 1.54 -10.20 -10.23
CA ALA A 12 2.37 -10.17 -11.42
C ALA A 12 3.79 -9.74 -11.04
N ASP A 13 4.76 -10.49 -11.54
CA ASP A 13 6.12 -10.03 -11.68
C ASP A 13 6.29 -9.46 -13.09
N PHE A 14 6.69 -8.20 -13.17
CA PHE A 14 6.75 -7.45 -14.42
C PHE A 14 8.16 -7.41 -14.97
N LYS A 15 8.25 -7.26 -16.29
CA LYS A 15 9.51 -7.11 -16.99
C LYS A 15 10.44 -6.08 -16.35
N GLY A 16 11.65 -6.54 -16.01
CA GLY A 16 12.70 -5.71 -15.43
C GLY A 16 12.86 -5.81 -13.91
N ASN A 17 11.97 -6.52 -13.21
CA ASN A 17 12.07 -6.71 -11.75
C ASN A 17 13.22 -7.65 -11.32
N ARG A 18 13.87 -8.36 -12.28
CA ARG A 18 15.10 -9.16 -12.11
C ARG A 18 15.09 -10.05 -10.86
N GLN A 19 13.94 -10.61 -10.49
CA GLN A 19 13.79 -11.42 -9.28
C GLN A 19 14.39 -12.84 -9.40
N TYR A 20 15.45 -13.03 -10.18
CA TYR A 20 16.06 -14.34 -10.44
C TYR A 20 16.51 -15.04 -9.16
N ILE A 21 16.98 -14.28 -8.15
CA ILE A 21 17.36 -14.82 -6.85
C ILE A 21 16.14 -15.37 -6.11
N THR A 22 15.02 -14.64 -6.13
CA THR A 22 13.77 -15.10 -5.52
C THR A 22 13.27 -16.35 -6.21
N LEU A 23 13.31 -16.41 -7.55
CA LEU A 23 12.90 -17.59 -8.31
C LEU A 23 13.77 -18.81 -7.99
N GLY A 24 15.09 -18.65 -8.00
CA GLY A 24 16.02 -19.72 -7.64
C GLY A 24 15.83 -20.20 -6.20
N ASN A 25 15.62 -19.29 -5.25
CA ASN A 25 15.34 -19.68 -3.87
C ASN A 25 14.01 -20.45 -3.76
N LEU A 26 12.97 -20.03 -4.49
CA LEU A 26 11.66 -20.69 -4.45
C LEU A 26 11.65 -22.05 -5.16
N SER A 27 12.49 -22.25 -6.17
CA SER A 27 12.61 -23.57 -6.83
C SER A 27 13.27 -24.61 -5.92
N GLU A 28 14.18 -24.20 -5.03
CA GLU A 28 14.80 -25.07 -4.03
C GLU A 28 13.96 -25.19 -2.74
N ASN A 29 13.40 -24.08 -2.28
CA ASN A 29 12.59 -24.01 -1.07
C ASN A 29 11.37 -23.11 -1.28
N PRO A 30 10.16 -23.68 -1.40
CA PRO A 30 8.98 -22.89 -1.67
C PRO A 30 8.51 -22.06 -0.46
N ALA A 31 9.08 -22.25 0.74
CA ALA A 31 8.68 -21.53 1.93
C ALA A 31 8.95 -20.02 1.78
N ALA A 32 7.92 -19.20 1.98
CA ALA A 32 8.02 -17.76 1.84
C ALA A 32 7.19 -17.04 2.90
N HIS A 33 7.62 -15.82 3.24
CA HIS A 33 6.84 -14.89 4.05
C HIS A 33 6.55 -13.61 3.26
N ILE A 34 5.30 -13.15 3.30
CA ILE A 34 4.91 -11.86 2.75
C ILE A 34 4.65 -10.89 3.91
N PHE A 35 5.23 -9.71 3.80
CA PHE A 35 5.06 -8.61 4.73
C PHE A 35 4.19 -7.53 4.09
N LEU A 36 3.01 -7.30 4.67
CA LEU A 36 2.11 -6.22 4.24
C LEU A 36 2.13 -5.12 5.30
N MET A 37 2.43 -3.89 4.86
CA MET A 37 2.54 -2.72 5.71
C MET A 37 1.42 -1.74 5.40
N ASP A 38 0.68 -1.35 6.43
CA ASP A 38 -0.23 -0.21 6.41
C ASP A 38 0.36 0.86 7.34
N TYR A 39 1.05 1.83 6.75
CA TYR A 39 1.71 2.89 7.50
C TYR A 39 0.73 3.91 8.09
N ALA A 40 -0.40 4.16 7.43
CA ALA A 40 -1.39 5.13 7.89
C ALA A 40 -2.04 4.67 9.21
N ASN A 41 -2.41 3.39 9.27
CA ASN A 41 -3.02 2.77 10.46
C ASN A 41 -2.01 2.08 11.38
N ARG A 42 -0.72 2.13 11.05
CA ARG A 42 0.38 1.49 11.79
C ARG A 42 0.14 -0.01 11.99
N ARG A 43 -0.38 -0.69 10.97
CA ARG A 43 -0.64 -2.14 11.01
C ARG A 43 0.35 -2.87 10.14
N ARG A 44 0.69 -4.09 10.57
CA ARG A 44 1.54 -5.00 9.80
C ARG A 44 0.97 -6.39 9.86
N ILE A 45 0.78 -6.98 8.69
CA ILE A 45 0.42 -8.38 8.54
C ILE A 45 1.66 -9.14 8.08
N LYS A 46 1.96 -10.22 8.80
CA LYS A 46 2.93 -11.24 8.37
C LYS A 46 2.14 -12.44 7.90
N MET A 47 2.43 -12.89 6.68
CA MET A 47 1.82 -14.08 6.10
C MET A 47 2.89 -15.13 5.89
N TRP A 48 2.63 -16.36 6.35
CA TRP A 48 3.49 -17.52 6.18
C TRP A 48 2.86 -18.49 5.21
N GLY A 49 3.65 -19.07 4.32
CA GLY A 49 3.11 -19.93 3.29
C GLY A 49 4.16 -20.49 2.35
N THR A 50 3.70 -20.87 1.17
CA THR A 50 4.55 -21.31 0.07
C THR A 50 4.31 -20.47 -1.16
N ALA A 51 5.37 -20.08 -1.86
CA ALA A 51 5.30 -19.37 -3.13
C ALA A 51 5.88 -20.21 -4.26
N ARG A 52 5.35 -20.00 -5.47
CA ARG A 52 5.90 -20.52 -6.71
C ARG A 52 5.70 -19.50 -7.82
N ALA A 53 6.59 -19.50 -8.80
CA ALA A 53 6.39 -18.77 -10.04
C ALA A 53 5.58 -19.60 -11.04
N VAL A 54 4.78 -18.92 -11.84
CA VAL A 54 3.95 -19.50 -12.91
C VAL A 54 4.12 -18.64 -14.14
N GLU A 55 4.70 -19.23 -15.18
CA GLU A 55 4.99 -18.57 -16.47
C GLU A 55 4.03 -19.05 -17.57
N ASP A 56 3.44 -20.23 -17.39
CA ASP A 56 2.71 -21.01 -18.38
C ASP A 56 1.18 -20.94 -18.25
N ASP A 57 0.67 -19.91 -17.57
CA ASP A 57 -0.77 -19.65 -17.40
C ASP A 57 -1.16 -18.26 -17.93
N PRO A 58 -1.44 -18.13 -19.24
CA PRO A 58 -1.80 -16.85 -19.84
C PRO A 58 -3.06 -16.21 -19.25
N ALA A 59 -4.01 -17.03 -18.79
CA ALA A 59 -5.25 -16.54 -18.19
C ALA A 59 -4.98 -15.89 -16.83
N LEU A 60 -4.12 -16.51 -16.02
CA LEU A 60 -3.67 -15.93 -14.76
C LEU A 60 -2.85 -14.65 -14.98
N LEU A 61 -1.95 -14.63 -15.96
CA LEU A 61 -1.16 -13.44 -16.26
C LEU A 61 -2.03 -12.26 -16.69
N GLU A 62 -3.01 -12.50 -17.57
CA GLU A 62 -3.97 -11.48 -17.98
C GLU A 62 -4.82 -11.00 -16.78
N ALA A 63 -5.25 -11.91 -15.92
CA ALA A 63 -5.98 -11.58 -14.69
C ALA A 63 -5.15 -10.74 -13.69
N LEU A 64 -3.82 -10.78 -13.76
CA LEU A 64 -2.93 -10.01 -12.89
C LEU A 64 -2.50 -8.67 -13.47
N ARG A 65 -2.94 -8.32 -14.69
CA ARG A 65 -2.69 -7.00 -15.26
C ARG A 65 -3.33 -5.90 -14.43
N VAL A 66 -2.59 -4.81 -14.30
CA VAL A 66 -3.06 -3.59 -13.62
C VAL A 66 -3.51 -2.60 -14.68
N GLU A 67 -4.75 -2.16 -14.60
CA GLU A 67 -5.30 -1.16 -15.51
C GLU A 67 -4.45 0.12 -15.47
N GLY A 68 -4.14 0.68 -16.64
CA GLY A 68 -3.28 1.86 -16.76
C GLY A 68 -1.77 1.61 -16.61
N TYR A 69 -1.33 0.41 -16.21
CA TYR A 69 0.09 0.07 -16.16
C TYR A 69 0.56 -0.54 -17.49
N LYS A 70 1.63 0.02 -18.07
CA LYS A 70 2.16 -0.41 -19.39
C LYS A 70 3.03 -1.67 -19.32
N GLY A 71 3.46 -2.10 -18.15
CA GLY A 71 4.30 -3.29 -18.00
C GLY A 71 3.51 -4.56 -18.29
N ALA A 72 4.07 -5.44 -19.12
CA ALA A 72 3.54 -6.78 -19.32
C ALA A 72 3.98 -7.69 -18.16
N PRO A 73 3.06 -8.45 -17.53
CA PRO A 73 3.43 -9.52 -16.61
C PRO A 73 4.28 -10.56 -17.36
N GLU A 74 5.46 -10.88 -16.83
CA GLU A 74 6.29 -11.97 -17.37
C GLU A 74 5.94 -13.30 -16.70
N GLN A 75 5.61 -13.25 -15.41
CA GLN A 75 5.25 -14.41 -14.62
C GLN A 75 4.32 -14.00 -13.46
N ALA A 76 3.64 -14.97 -12.88
CA ALA A 76 2.83 -14.81 -11.69
C ALA A 76 3.52 -15.45 -10.49
N LEU A 77 3.72 -14.69 -9.42
CA LEU A 77 4.06 -15.24 -8.12
C LEU A 77 2.76 -15.64 -7.42
N VAL A 78 2.55 -16.95 -7.27
CA VAL A 78 1.39 -17.53 -6.60
C VAL A 78 1.79 -17.95 -5.20
N PHE A 79 1.10 -17.40 -4.20
CA PHE A 79 1.37 -17.64 -2.79
C PHE A 79 0.17 -18.34 -2.14
N THR A 80 0.43 -19.49 -1.52
CA THR A 80 -0.55 -20.24 -0.72
C THR A 80 -0.29 -19.98 0.76
N LEU A 81 -1.26 -19.37 1.42
CA LEU A 81 -1.23 -18.99 2.83
C LEU A 81 -1.42 -20.21 3.73
N LYS A 82 -0.54 -20.36 4.72
CA LYS A 82 -0.64 -21.35 5.79
C LYS A 82 -1.05 -20.73 7.12
N ALA A 83 -0.54 -19.54 7.41
CA ALA A 83 -0.85 -18.79 8.63
C ALA A 83 -0.63 -17.30 8.40
N TRP A 84 -1.30 -16.46 9.19
CA TRP A 84 -1.02 -15.04 9.23
C TRP A 84 -1.18 -14.48 10.65
N ASP A 85 -0.53 -13.35 10.90
CA ASP A 85 -0.54 -12.67 12.18
C ASP A 85 -0.48 -11.15 11.98
N MET A 86 -1.20 -10.42 12.83
CA MET A 86 -1.10 -8.97 12.94
C MET A 86 -0.21 -8.59 14.12
N ASN A 87 0.86 -7.84 13.84
CA ASN A 87 1.82 -7.45 14.86
C ASN A 87 1.44 -6.14 15.60
N CYS A 88 2.07 -5.90 16.76
CA CYS A 88 1.95 -4.68 17.56
C CYS A 88 2.48 -3.41 16.82
N PRO A 89 1.78 -2.25 16.91
CA PRO A 89 2.10 -1.03 16.17
C PRO A 89 3.31 -0.22 16.69
N GLN A 90 3.91 -0.63 17.82
CA GLN A 90 4.77 0.22 18.66
C GLN A 90 6.01 0.82 17.95
N HIS A 91 6.45 0.25 16.83
CA HIS A 91 7.61 0.74 16.05
C HIS A 91 7.31 1.04 14.58
N ILE A 92 6.03 1.14 14.20
CA ILE A 92 5.65 1.49 12.83
C ILE A 92 5.48 3.02 12.77
N PRO A 93 6.34 3.75 12.02
CA PRO A 93 6.16 5.19 11.84
C PRO A 93 4.87 5.45 11.08
N GLN A 94 4.16 6.51 11.47
CA GLN A 94 2.97 6.92 10.74
C GLN A 94 3.39 7.65 9.47
N ARG A 95 2.88 7.20 8.32
CA ARG A 95 3.08 7.87 7.03
C ARG A 95 1.75 7.97 6.33
N PHE A 96 1.58 9.04 5.59
CA PHE A 96 0.41 9.33 4.78
C PHE A 96 0.86 9.56 3.35
N GLU A 97 -0.01 9.22 2.41
CA GLU A 97 0.23 9.54 1.00
C GLU A 97 0.17 11.06 0.83
N ALA A 98 1.08 11.60 0.01
CA ALA A 98 1.20 13.04 -0.18
C ALA A 98 -0.12 13.66 -0.69
N ALA A 99 -0.86 12.93 -1.52
CA ALA A 99 -2.15 13.37 -2.04
C ALA A 99 -3.21 13.52 -0.94
N ASP A 100 -3.27 12.58 0.02
CA ASP A 100 -4.20 12.65 1.13
C ASP A 100 -3.90 13.84 2.05
N VAL A 101 -2.61 14.08 2.30
CA VAL A 101 -2.15 15.25 3.08
C VAL A 101 -2.52 16.55 2.37
N ALA A 102 -2.26 16.65 1.06
CA ALA A 102 -2.60 17.84 0.28
C ALA A 102 -4.11 18.12 0.31
N ALA A 103 -4.94 17.11 0.10
CA ALA A 103 -6.39 17.25 0.14
C ALA A 103 -6.90 17.71 1.53
N ALA A 104 -6.32 17.20 2.61
CA ALA A 104 -6.65 17.62 3.97
C ALA A 104 -6.27 19.09 4.24
N LEU A 105 -5.11 19.53 3.74
CA LEU A 105 -4.68 20.92 3.84
C LEU A 105 -5.59 21.85 3.03
N GLU A 106 -5.93 21.50 1.79
CA GLU A 106 -6.86 22.29 0.96
C GLU A 106 -8.25 22.43 1.60
N ALA A 107 -8.76 21.37 2.23
CA ALA A 107 -10.02 21.43 2.95
C ALA A 107 -9.95 22.37 4.16
N ARG A 108 -8.83 22.33 4.89
CA ARG A 108 -8.57 23.22 6.03
C ARG A 108 -8.45 24.67 5.59
N ASP A 109 -7.69 24.96 4.55
CA ASP A 109 -7.47 26.33 4.06
C ASP A 109 -8.78 26.98 3.60
N ARG A 110 -9.64 26.21 2.92
CA ARG A 110 -10.98 26.66 2.53
C ARG A 110 -11.83 27.05 3.74
N ARG A 111 -11.75 26.25 4.81
CA ARG A 111 -12.48 26.55 6.06
C ARG A 111 -11.92 27.79 6.75
N ILE A 112 -10.61 27.97 6.74
CA ILE A 112 -9.95 29.18 7.27
C ILE A 112 -10.46 30.41 6.52
N THR A 113 -10.42 30.41 5.19
CA THR A 113 -10.92 31.54 4.38
C THR A 113 -12.39 31.86 4.67
N GLU A 114 -13.23 30.84 4.82
CA GLU A 114 -14.65 31.04 5.15
C GLU A 114 -14.81 31.69 6.53
N LEU A 115 -14.08 31.22 7.53
CA LEU A 115 -14.13 31.74 8.90
C LEU A 115 -13.54 33.15 9.00
N GLU A 116 -12.43 33.43 8.33
CA GLU A 116 -11.86 34.78 8.26
C GLU A 116 -12.84 35.77 7.62
N ALA A 117 -13.54 35.37 6.57
CA ALA A 117 -14.59 36.19 5.97
C ALA A 117 -15.81 36.38 6.90
N GLN A 118 -16.10 35.44 7.80
CA GLN A 118 -17.15 35.61 8.83
C GLN A 118 -16.70 36.58 9.93
N LEU A 119 -15.47 36.44 10.43
CA LEU A 119 -14.90 37.33 11.45
C LEU A 119 -14.79 38.78 10.95
N ALA A 120 -14.34 38.97 9.71
CA ALA A 120 -14.28 40.28 9.08
C ALA A 120 -15.66 40.95 8.97
N ARG A 121 -16.72 40.17 8.78
CA ARG A 121 -18.11 40.66 8.77
C ARG A 121 -18.63 41.01 10.16
N LEU A 122 -18.13 40.35 11.21
CA LEU A 122 -18.54 40.56 12.60
C LEU A 122 -17.71 41.65 13.32
N GLY A 123 -16.65 42.15 12.68
CA GLY A 123 -15.79 43.20 13.25
C GLY A 123 -14.85 42.71 14.36
N GLU A 124 -14.68 41.39 14.51
CA GLU A 124 -13.68 40.81 15.41
C GLU A 124 -12.33 40.74 14.69
N THR A 125 -11.44 41.68 15.00
CA THR A 125 -10.05 41.62 14.54
C THR A 125 -9.36 40.43 15.22
N PRO A 126 -8.78 39.48 14.48
CA PRO A 126 -8.11 38.35 15.09
C PRO A 126 -6.89 38.84 15.89
N THR A 127 -6.90 38.64 17.20
CA THR A 127 -5.71 38.81 18.04
C THR A 127 -4.67 37.79 17.58
N PRO A 128 -3.45 38.18 17.17
CA PRO A 128 -2.46 37.22 16.69
C PRO A 128 -2.12 36.22 17.81
N ASP A 129 -2.26 34.94 17.50
CA ASP A 129 -1.95 33.84 18.41
C ASP A 129 -0.43 33.82 18.65
N THR A 130 -0.03 34.20 19.85
CA THR A 130 1.38 34.30 20.25
C THR A 130 1.81 32.95 20.81
N THR A 131 1.77 31.91 20.00
CA THR A 131 2.17 30.56 20.44
C THR A 131 3.01 29.86 19.37
N GLN A 132 4.24 30.37 19.17
CA GLN A 132 5.37 29.56 18.75
C GLN A 132 6.50 29.77 19.77
N ALA A 133 6.75 28.73 20.57
CA ALA A 133 8.00 28.47 21.27
C ALA A 133 8.34 26.99 21.06
#